data_AF-A0A150FXH8-F1
#
_entry.id   AF-A0A150FXH8-F1
#
_cell.length_a   1.000
_cell.length_b   1.000
_cell.length_c   1.000
_cell.angle_alpha   90.00
_cell.angle_beta   90.00
_cell.angle_gamma   90.00
#
_symmetry.space_group_name_H-M   'P 1'
#
loop_
_entity.id
_entity.type
_entity.pdbx_description
1 polymer ?
#
loop_
_entity_poly.entity_id
_entity_poly.type
_entity_poly.pdbx_seq_one_letter_code
_entity_poly.pdbx_strand_id
1 'polypeptide(L)'
;MKGKRKDLSAAVHDGKRKELPSAVHDGVEYRTGDTVLINPDAQAPAYIAKINKFVALSSDPKDVELEVTWFYRPEEAIGGRKAFHGEAEVFASDHQDKAPLAAILGRCTVHDIEKYEASTMLRERTEADFYCRFKYFASKKQFDPDRVPVYCLCELPYNPDRPMVMCDSCEEWYHPQCLRLAQNVLREDHFTCPTCNERQAKKPRAAASGGVTAAAAATTVA
;
A
#
# COMPACT_ATOMS: atom_id res chain seq x y z
N MET A 1 -45.06 -39.48 -7.49
CA MET A 1 -44.10 -38.89 -6.52
C MET A 1 -44.12 -37.38 -6.68
N LYS A 2 -44.87 -36.67 -5.83
CA LYS A 2 -44.99 -35.20 -5.87
C LYS A 2 -43.90 -34.61 -4.98
N GLY A 3 -42.91 -33.95 -5.59
CA GLY A 3 -41.86 -33.23 -4.87
C GLY A 3 -42.46 -32.06 -4.09
N LYS A 4 -42.29 -32.08 -2.76
CA LYS A 4 -42.68 -31.00 -1.86
C LYS A 4 -41.87 -29.74 -2.24
N ARG A 5 -42.56 -28.70 -2.69
CA ARG A 5 -42.02 -27.33 -2.66
C ARG A 5 -41.74 -27.03 -1.19
N LYS A 6 -40.48 -26.74 -0.84
CA LYS A 6 -40.14 -26.22 0.48
C LYS A 6 -40.81 -24.86 0.58
N ASP A 7 -41.81 -24.82 1.44
CA ASP A 7 -42.53 -23.63 1.83
C ASP A 7 -41.53 -22.62 2.43
N LEU A 8 -41.38 -21.46 1.79
CA LEU A 8 -40.49 -20.37 2.21
C LEU A 8 -41.13 -19.50 3.31
N SER A 9 -42.22 -19.95 3.92
CA SER A 9 -43.05 -19.16 4.84
C SER A 9 -42.56 -19.10 6.30
N ALA A 10 -41.33 -19.51 6.61
CA ALA A 10 -40.80 -19.47 7.97
C ALA A 10 -39.79 -18.32 8.18
N ALA A 11 -40.19 -17.07 7.93
CA ALA A 11 -39.33 -15.92 8.17
C ALA A 11 -40.11 -14.70 8.72
N VAL A 12 -40.94 -14.90 9.75
CA VAL A 12 -41.30 -13.83 10.68
C VAL A 12 -41.53 -14.47 12.05
N HIS A 13 -40.50 -14.53 12.91
CA HIS A 13 -40.67 -14.57 14.37
C HIS A 13 -39.34 -14.24 15.06
N ASP A 14 -39.44 -13.42 16.10
CA ASP A 14 -38.38 -12.84 16.92
C ASP A 14 -37.53 -11.78 16.22
N GLY A 15 -37.55 -10.54 16.73
CA GLY A 15 -36.76 -9.38 16.25
C GLY A 15 -35.24 -9.53 16.41
N LYS A 16 -34.69 -10.72 16.20
CA LYS A 16 -33.26 -11.01 16.15
C LYS A 16 -32.77 -10.92 14.71
N ARG A 17 -32.07 -9.83 14.45
CA ARG A 17 -31.21 -9.63 13.27
C ARG A 17 -30.38 -10.89 13.00
N LYS A 18 -30.48 -11.44 11.79
CA LYS A 18 -29.81 -12.70 11.40
C LYS A 18 -28.53 -12.40 10.62
N GLU A 19 -27.40 -12.93 11.08
CA GLU A 19 -26.13 -12.84 10.34
C GLU A 19 -26.15 -13.73 9.09
N LEU A 20 -25.60 -13.22 7.98
CA LEU A 20 -25.49 -13.92 6.70
C LEU A 20 -24.01 -14.15 6.35
N PRO A 21 -23.66 -15.28 5.69
CA PRO A 21 -22.29 -15.57 5.27
C PRO A 21 -21.83 -14.73 4.05
N SER A 22 -22.78 -14.25 3.25
CA SER A 22 -22.56 -13.43 2.06
C SER A 22 -23.86 -12.71 1.68
N ALA A 23 -23.76 -11.72 0.80
CA ALA A 23 -24.91 -11.08 0.17
C ALA A 23 -24.61 -10.75 -1.30
N VAL A 24 -25.65 -10.68 -2.13
CA VAL A 24 -25.53 -10.35 -3.56
C VAL A 24 -26.06 -8.95 -3.80
N HIS A 25 -25.25 -8.10 -4.43
CA HIS A 25 -25.63 -6.76 -4.85
C HIS A 25 -25.14 -6.52 -6.29
N ASP A 26 -26.02 -5.99 -7.14
CA ASP A 26 -25.77 -5.76 -8.57
C ASP A 26 -25.13 -6.95 -9.32
N GLY A 27 -25.61 -8.16 -9.00
CA GLY A 27 -25.16 -9.40 -9.62
C GLY A 27 -23.82 -9.93 -9.09
N VAL A 28 -23.18 -9.24 -8.15
CA VAL A 28 -21.92 -9.63 -7.52
C VAL A 28 -22.17 -10.15 -6.11
N GLU A 29 -21.61 -11.31 -5.78
CA GLU A 29 -21.59 -11.81 -4.41
C GLU A 29 -20.42 -11.21 -3.63
N TYR A 30 -20.70 -10.71 -2.44
CA TYR A 30 -19.73 -10.16 -1.49
C TYR A 30 -19.64 -11.05 -0.25
N ARG A 31 -18.43 -11.15 0.32
CA ARG A 31 -18.14 -11.99 1.50
C ARG A 31 -17.45 -11.19 2.60
N THR A 32 -17.52 -11.72 3.83
CA THR A 32 -16.76 -11.16 4.95
C THR A 32 -15.28 -11.15 4.59
N GLY A 33 -14.62 -10.02 4.83
CA GLY A 33 -13.22 -9.80 4.49
C GLY A 33 -13.01 -9.07 3.17
N ASP A 34 -14.02 -9.02 2.27
CA ASP A 34 -13.95 -8.23 1.04
C ASP A 34 -13.74 -6.75 1.38
N THR A 35 -12.98 -6.07 0.53
CA THR A 35 -12.83 -4.62 0.55
C THR A 35 -13.68 -4.01 -0.56
N VAL A 36 -14.40 -2.95 -0.24
CA VAL A 36 -15.40 -2.34 -1.13
C VAL A 36 -15.31 -0.84 -1.11
N LEU A 37 -15.70 -0.25 -2.24
CA LEU A 37 -16.02 1.17 -2.36
C LEU A 37 -17.47 1.37 -1.94
N ILE A 38 -17.70 2.29 -1.02
CA ILE A 38 -19.04 2.67 -0.54
C ILE A 38 -19.21 4.15 -0.77
N ASN A 39 -20.33 4.54 -1.38
CA ASN A 39 -20.65 5.95 -1.55
C ASN A 39 -22.03 6.31 -0.98
N PRO A 40 -22.10 6.84 0.24
CA PRO A 40 -23.36 7.34 0.81
C PRO A 40 -23.79 8.68 0.20
N ASP A 41 -22.88 9.41 -0.48
CA ASP A 41 -23.13 10.74 -1.05
C ASP A 41 -22.44 10.88 -2.42
N ALA A 42 -23.22 10.88 -3.51
CA ALA A 42 -22.73 10.96 -4.89
C ALA A 42 -21.81 12.17 -5.18
N GLN A 43 -21.79 13.19 -4.33
CA GLN A 43 -20.92 14.36 -4.46
C GLN A 43 -19.53 14.20 -3.82
N ALA A 44 -19.31 13.18 -2.99
CA ALA A 44 -18.04 12.90 -2.33
C ALA A 44 -17.29 11.72 -2.99
N PRO A 45 -15.94 11.67 -2.87
CA PRO A 45 -15.19 10.47 -3.23
C PRO A 45 -15.70 9.26 -2.45
N ALA A 46 -15.74 8.10 -3.12
CA ALA A 46 -16.14 6.87 -2.45
C ALA A 46 -15.19 6.53 -1.28
N TYR A 47 -15.79 6.14 -0.17
CA TYR A 47 -15.10 5.60 1.00
C TYR A 47 -14.67 4.17 0.74
N ILE A 48 -13.60 3.73 1.40
CA ILE A 48 -13.10 2.37 1.34
C ILE A 48 -13.42 1.68 2.65
N ALA A 49 -14.01 0.48 2.59
CA ALA A 49 -14.36 -0.28 3.79
C ALA A 49 -14.02 -1.76 3.65
N LYS A 50 -13.64 -2.39 4.75
CA LYS A 50 -13.60 -3.85 4.87
C LYS A 50 -14.92 -4.34 5.45
N ILE A 51 -15.55 -5.30 4.78
CA ILE A 51 -16.78 -5.92 5.28
C ILE A 51 -16.44 -6.87 6.44
N ASN A 52 -17.01 -6.61 7.61
CA ASN A 52 -16.88 -7.52 8.75
C ASN A 52 -18.02 -8.53 8.77
N LYS A 53 -19.27 -8.09 8.56
CA LYS A 53 -20.48 -8.93 8.63
C LYS A 53 -21.61 -8.44 7.74
N PHE A 54 -22.53 -9.34 7.44
CA PHE A 54 -23.82 -9.06 6.80
C PHE A 54 -24.94 -9.40 7.77
N VAL A 55 -25.91 -8.51 7.90
CA VAL A 55 -27.03 -8.65 8.85
C VAL A 55 -28.34 -8.43 8.10
N ALA A 56 -29.16 -9.48 7.99
CA ALA A 56 -30.50 -9.38 7.43
C ALA A 56 -31.39 -8.56 8.37
N LEU A 57 -32.00 -7.50 7.83
CA LEU A 57 -32.94 -6.64 8.56
C LEU A 57 -34.38 -7.12 8.43
N SER A 58 -34.71 -7.79 7.32
CA SER A 58 -36.01 -8.41 7.10
C SER A 58 -35.88 -9.73 6.32
N SER A 59 -37.02 -10.28 5.88
CA SER A 59 -37.04 -11.45 5.00
C SER A 59 -36.74 -11.11 3.53
N ASP A 60 -36.69 -9.83 3.17
CA ASP A 60 -36.23 -9.40 1.84
C ASP A 60 -34.71 -9.62 1.72
N PRO A 61 -34.25 -10.42 0.75
CA PRO A 61 -32.82 -10.67 0.55
C PRO A 61 -32.00 -9.43 0.19
N LYS A 62 -32.63 -8.32 -0.20
CA LYS A 62 -31.96 -7.03 -0.48
C LYS A 62 -31.82 -6.14 0.74
N ASP A 63 -32.59 -6.41 1.80
CA ASP A 63 -32.61 -5.61 3.03
C ASP A 63 -31.55 -6.11 4.01
N VAL A 64 -30.30 -5.79 3.67
CA VAL A 64 -29.10 -6.24 4.37
C VAL A 64 -28.29 -5.02 4.83
N GLU A 65 -27.96 -4.98 6.13
CA GLU A 65 -27.02 -4.05 6.73
C GLU A 65 -25.64 -4.70 6.81
N LEU A 66 -24.61 -3.95 6.46
CA LEU A 66 -23.21 -4.33 6.61
C LEU A 66 -22.71 -3.80 7.94
N GLU A 67 -21.93 -4.59 8.68
CA GLU A 67 -20.98 -4.05 9.66
C GLU A 67 -19.62 -3.96 8.97
N VAL A 68 -19.04 -2.76 8.94
CA VAL A 68 -17.80 -2.48 8.20
C VAL A 68 -16.74 -1.85 9.09
N THR A 69 -15.48 -1.94 8.67
CA THR A 69 -14.38 -1.15 9.23
C THR A 69 -13.87 -0.22 8.14
N TRP A 70 -13.83 1.09 8.42
CA TRP A 70 -13.42 2.09 7.45
C TRP A 70 -11.90 2.12 7.27
N PHE A 71 -11.47 2.39 6.04
CA PHE A 71 -10.15 2.93 5.76
C PHE A 71 -10.26 4.44 5.61
N TYR A 72 -9.27 5.15 6.13
CA TYR A 72 -9.18 6.60 6.04
C TYR A 72 -8.22 7.00 4.95
N ARG A 73 -8.58 8.01 4.16
CA ARG A 73 -7.63 8.69 3.31
C ARG A 73 -6.76 9.64 4.15
N PRO A 74 -5.53 9.96 3.70
CA PRO A 74 -4.67 10.93 4.35
C PRO A 74 -5.33 12.27 4.70
N GLU A 75 -6.24 12.75 3.84
CA GLU A 75 -7.00 13.99 4.01
C GLU A 75 -7.97 13.96 5.19
N GLU A 76 -8.45 12.77 5.54
CA GLU A 76 -9.48 12.54 6.57
C GLU A 76 -8.87 12.33 7.96
N ALA A 77 -7.58 12.01 8.03
CA ALA A 77 -6.86 11.80 9.28
C ALA A 77 -6.34 13.12 9.87
N ILE A 78 -6.04 13.10 11.17
CA ILE A 78 -5.44 14.28 11.83
C ILE A 78 -4.12 14.66 11.16
N GLY A 79 -3.95 15.96 10.90
CA GLY A 79 -2.77 16.51 10.23
C GLY A 79 -2.83 16.47 8.71
N GLY A 80 -3.81 15.77 8.12
CA GLY A 80 -4.04 15.74 6.68
C GLY A 80 -2.92 15.06 5.88
N ARG A 81 -3.04 15.15 4.55
CA ARG A 81 -2.05 14.60 3.62
C ARG A 81 -0.67 15.24 3.80
N LYS A 82 0.38 14.41 3.83
CA LYS A 82 1.79 14.79 3.90
C LYS A 82 2.49 14.43 2.59
N ALA A 83 3.65 15.02 2.34
CA ALA A 83 4.43 14.83 1.12
C ALA A 83 4.93 13.38 0.89
N PHE A 84 4.97 12.57 1.94
CA PHE A 84 5.36 11.16 1.86
C PHE A 84 4.17 10.20 1.66
N HIS A 85 2.93 10.69 1.72
CA HIS A 85 1.77 9.86 1.44
C HIS A 85 1.62 9.67 -0.06
N GLY A 86 1.47 8.43 -0.50
CA GLY A 86 1.17 8.10 -1.89
C GLY A 86 -0.27 8.42 -2.26
N GLU A 87 -0.54 8.55 -3.55
CA GLU A 87 -1.83 8.91 -4.12
C GLU A 87 -2.92 7.90 -3.73
N ALA A 88 -2.63 6.61 -3.85
CA ALA A 88 -3.54 5.52 -3.49
C ALA A 88 -3.38 5.03 -2.03
N GLU A 89 -2.71 5.80 -1.17
CA GLU A 89 -2.52 5.42 0.23
C GLU A 89 -3.81 5.58 1.02
N VAL A 90 -4.14 4.57 1.82
CA VAL A 90 -5.24 4.58 2.79
C VAL A 90 -4.76 3.98 4.11
N PHE A 91 -5.45 4.30 5.20
CA PHE A 91 -5.10 3.86 6.55
C PHE A 91 -6.18 2.93 7.09
N ALA A 92 -5.82 1.71 7.47
CA ALA A 92 -6.73 0.85 8.22
C ALA A 92 -7.11 1.57 9.53
N SER A 93 -8.37 1.49 9.98
CA SER A 93 -8.78 2.17 11.20
C SER A 93 -9.39 1.26 12.26
N ASP A 94 -9.65 1.83 13.43
CA ASP A 94 -10.50 1.25 14.47
C ASP A 94 -11.97 1.68 14.35
N HIS A 95 -12.32 2.47 13.32
CA HIS A 95 -13.67 2.96 13.13
C HIS A 95 -14.55 1.90 12.47
N GLN A 96 -15.43 1.31 13.29
CA GLN A 96 -16.49 0.43 12.84
C GLN A 96 -17.80 1.19 12.75
N ASP A 97 -18.56 0.93 11.69
CA ASP A 97 -19.87 1.52 11.47
C ASP A 97 -20.75 0.57 10.64
N LYS A 98 -21.95 1.02 10.33
CA LYS A 98 -22.95 0.31 9.53
C LYS A 98 -23.19 1.03 8.21
N ALA A 99 -23.38 0.25 7.14
CA ALA A 99 -23.76 0.77 5.84
C ALA A 99 -24.79 -0.17 5.20
N PRO A 100 -25.76 0.33 4.42
CA PRO A 100 -26.66 -0.54 3.68
C PRO A 100 -25.88 -1.26 2.56
N LEU A 101 -26.25 -2.52 2.27
CA LEU A 101 -25.66 -3.28 1.16
C LEU A 101 -25.75 -2.51 -0.17
N ALA A 102 -26.85 -1.78 -0.36
CA ALA A 102 -27.11 -0.99 -1.56
C ALA A 102 -26.18 0.23 -1.76
N ALA A 103 -25.33 0.59 -0.78
CA ALA A 103 -24.35 1.66 -0.92
C ALA A 103 -23.00 1.18 -1.49
N ILE A 104 -22.82 -0.13 -1.70
CA ILE A 104 -21.61 -0.67 -2.33
C ILE A 104 -21.61 -0.26 -3.81
N LEU A 105 -20.54 0.42 -4.24
CA LEU A 105 -20.31 0.72 -5.65
C LEU A 105 -19.56 -0.40 -6.38
N GLY A 106 -18.76 -1.17 -5.66
CA GLY A 106 -17.96 -2.24 -6.24
C GLY A 106 -16.86 -2.73 -5.29
N ARG A 107 -16.17 -3.79 -5.71
CA ARG A 107 -14.99 -4.31 -5.01
C ARG A 107 -13.77 -3.45 -5.28
N CYS A 108 -12.93 -3.30 -4.28
CA CYS A 108 -11.59 -2.72 -4.40
C CYS A 108 -10.58 -3.61 -3.66
N THR A 109 -9.30 -3.31 -3.82
CA THR A 109 -8.22 -4.03 -3.14
C THR A 109 -7.40 -3.05 -2.31
N VAL A 110 -7.08 -3.43 -1.08
CA VAL A 110 -6.10 -2.71 -0.25
C VAL A 110 -4.93 -3.64 0.00
N HIS A 111 -3.81 -3.36 -0.66
CA HIS A 111 -2.58 -4.14 -0.58
C HIS A 111 -1.73 -3.73 0.63
N ASP A 112 -0.82 -4.62 1.05
CA ASP A 112 0.40 -4.16 1.73
C ASP A 112 1.32 -3.44 0.73
N ILE A 113 2.29 -2.68 1.23
CA ILE A 113 3.13 -1.84 0.37
C ILE A 113 3.92 -2.68 -0.66
N GLU A 114 4.44 -3.84 -0.25
CA GLU A 114 5.25 -4.70 -1.11
C GLU A 114 4.44 -5.25 -2.29
N LYS A 115 3.20 -5.71 -2.05
CA LYS A 115 2.30 -6.17 -3.12
C LYS A 115 1.84 -5.03 -4.02
N TYR A 116 1.64 -3.83 -3.47
CA TYR A 116 1.28 -2.66 -4.25
C TYR A 116 2.39 -2.26 -5.23
N GLU A 117 3.65 -2.29 -4.79
CA GLU A 117 4.79 -2.02 -5.65
C GLU A 117 4.96 -3.10 -6.72
N ALA A 118 4.83 -4.37 -6.33
CA ALA A 118 4.90 -5.48 -7.28
C ALA A 118 3.84 -5.36 -8.39
N SER A 119 2.59 -5.06 -8.04
CA SER A 119 1.51 -4.89 -9.03
C SER A 119 1.72 -3.64 -9.92
N THR A 120 2.32 -2.59 -9.37
CA THR A 120 2.71 -1.39 -10.13
C THR A 120 3.78 -1.73 -11.17
N MET A 121 4.80 -2.52 -10.81
CA MET A 121 5.85 -2.96 -11.74
C MET A 121 5.31 -3.88 -12.83
N LEU A 122 4.36 -4.76 -12.49
CA LEU A 122 3.70 -5.66 -13.44
C LEU A 122 2.64 -4.96 -14.29
N ARG A 123 2.30 -3.69 -14.02
CA ARG A 123 1.23 -2.92 -14.68
C ARG A 123 -0.15 -3.58 -14.57
N GLU A 124 -0.41 -4.20 -13.43
CA GLU A 124 -1.67 -4.91 -13.14
C GLU A 124 -2.63 -4.06 -12.28
N ARG A 125 -2.21 -2.85 -11.90
CA ARG A 125 -2.97 -1.94 -11.04
C ARG A 125 -4.16 -1.32 -11.77
N THR A 126 -5.28 -1.22 -11.07
CA THR A 126 -6.48 -0.47 -11.46
C THR A 126 -6.68 0.76 -10.56
N GLU A 127 -7.65 1.60 -10.88
CA GLU A 127 -8.03 2.73 -10.01
C GLU A 127 -8.68 2.28 -8.68
N ALA A 128 -9.06 1.01 -8.57
CA ALA A 128 -9.61 0.40 -7.37
C ALA A 128 -8.54 -0.34 -6.52
N ASP A 129 -7.25 -0.14 -6.81
CA ASP A 129 -6.14 -0.67 -6.04
C ASP A 129 -5.50 0.41 -5.16
N PHE A 130 -5.57 0.19 -3.86
CA PHE A 130 -5.02 1.03 -2.81
C PHE A 130 -3.92 0.27 -2.05
N TYR A 131 -3.18 0.97 -1.20
CA TYR A 131 -2.29 0.31 -0.26
C TYR A 131 -2.39 0.91 1.14
N CYS A 132 -2.08 0.07 2.13
CA CYS A 132 -2.09 0.44 3.53
C CYS A 132 -0.80 -0.03 4.19
N ARG A 133 -0.12 0.90 4.85
CA ARG A 133 1.05 0.63 5.69
C ARG A 133 0.97 1.22 7.10
N PHE A 134 -0.12 1.96 7.36
CA PHE A 134 -0.40 2.56 8.65
C PHE A 134 -1.79 2.18 9.12
N LYS A 135 -1.91 1.99 10.43
CA LYS A 135 -3.20 1.97 11.11
C LYS A 135 -3.44 3.33 11.75
N TYR A 136 -4.61 3.92 11.51
CA TYR A 136 -5.07 5.15 12.12
C TYR A 136 -6.15 4.85 13.17
N PHE A 137 -5.85 5.10 14.44
CA PHE A 137 -6.84 5.01 15.52
C PHE A 137 -7.62 6.31 15.59
N ALA A 138 -8.78 6.38 14.94
CA ALA A 138 -9.61 7.59 14.84
C ALA A 138 -10.04 8.10 16.23
N SER A 139 -10.32 7.17 17.15
CA SER A 139 -10.68 7.47 18.54
C SER A 139 -9.57 8.20 19.32
N LYS A 140 -8.31 7.85 19.06
CA LYS A 140 -7.12 8.39 19.75
C LYS A 140 -6.38 9.43 18.93
N LYS A 141 -6.74 9.58 17.65
CA LYS A 141 -6.04 10.40 16.66
C LYS A 141 -4.54 10.06 16.57
N GLN A 142 -4.23 8.76 16.57
CA GLN A 142 -2.86 8.24 16.60
C GLN A 142 -2.61 7.27 15.43
N PHE A 143 -1.37 7.20 14.97
CA PHE A 143 -0.92 6.24 13.97
C PHE A 143 -0.10 5.11 14.59
N ASP A 144 -0.17 3.93 13.96
CA ASP A 144 0.66 2.76 14.23
C ASP A 144 1.21 2.18 12.91
N PRO A 145 2.54 2.01 12.78
CA PRO A 145 3.56 2.43 13.76
C PRO A 145 3.62 3.97 13.89
N ASP A 146 4.01 4.44 15.08
CA ASP A 146 4.20 5.88 15.37
C ASP A 146 5.55 6.42 14.86
N ARG A 147 6.46 5.52 14.47
CA ARG A 147 7.77 5.80 13.90
C ARG A 147 8.01 4.92 12.69
N VAL A 148 8.55 5.51 11.64
CA VAL A 148 8.93 4.84 10.41
C VAL A 148 10.31 5.26 9.96
N PRO A 149 11.04 4.40 9.24
CA PRO A 149 12.31 4.78 8.65
C PRO A 149 12.12 5.96 7.70
N VAL A 150 13.10 6.85 7.71
CA VAL A 150 13.17 8.00 6.82
C VAL A 150 14.39 7.88 5.93
N TYR A 151 14.30 8.47 4.75
CA TYR A 151 15.32 8.35 3.72
C TYR A 151 15.64 9.71 3.11
N CYS A 152 16.73 9.74 2.35
CA CYS A 152 17.22 10.90 1.63
C CYS A 152 17.57 12.09 2.54
N LEU A 153 18.03 13.17 1.92
CA LEU A 153 18.32 14.45 2.58
C LEU A 153 17.07 15.16 3.12
N CYS A 154 15.88 14.73 2.70
CA CYS A 154 14.62 15.31 3.16
C CYS A 154 14.09 14.66 4.44
N GLU A 155 14.70 13.56 4.90
CA GLU A 155 14.29 12.84 6.12
C GLU A 155 12.78 12.53 6.13
N LEU A 156 12.26 12.08 4.99
CA LEU A 156 10.87 11.68 4.86
C LEU A 156 10.75 10.16 4.71
N PRO A 157 9.63 9.57 5.19
CA PRO A 157 9.28 8.20 4.85
C PRO A 157 9.20 8.00 3.34
N TYR A 158 9.42 6.77 2.92
CA TYR A 158 9.34 6.40 1.51
C TYR A 158 7.94 6.68 0.93
N ASN A 159 7.86 7.06 -0.35
CA ASN A 159 6.60 7.24 -1.07
C ASN A 159 6.69 6.46 -2.40
N PRO A 160 5.83 5.45 -2.65
CA PRO A 160 5.92 4.62 -3.85
C PRO A 160 5.72 5.40 -5.16
N ASP A 161 5.09 6.58 -5.12
CA ASP A 161 4.93 7.45 -6.29
C ASP A 161 6.16 8.34 -6.55
N ARG A 162 7.15 8.31 -5.65
CA ARG A 162 8.38 9.11 -5.72
C ARG A 162 9.61 8.20 -5.74
N PRO A 163 10.04 7.74 -6.92
CA PRO A 163 11.13 6.78 -7.03
C PRO A 163 12.46 7.34 -6.50
N MET A 164 13.24 6.45 -5.90
CA MET A 164 14.54 6.75 -5.29
C MET A 164 15.64 5.91 -5.94
N VAL A 165 16.89 6.38 -5.86
CA VAL A 165 18.09 5.66 -6.28
C VAL A 165 19.00 5.43 -5.08
N MET A 166 19.56 4.22 -4.96
CA MET A 166 20.50 3.85 -3.90
C MET A 166 21.93 4.17 -4.33
N CYS A 167 22.74 4.73 -3.44
CA CYS A 167 24.16 4.97 -3.67
C CYS A 167 24.99 3.70 -3.39
N ASP A 168 25.74 3.21 -4.37
CA ASP A 168 26.62 2.03 -4.25
C ASP A 168 27.73 2.17 -3.20
N SER A 169 28.07 3.42 -2.83
CA SER A 169 29.15 3.69 -1.88
C SER A 169 28.71 3.86 -0.44
N CYS A 170 27.47 4.31 -0.19
CA CYS A 170 26.98 4.52 1.19
C CYS A 170 25.66 3.81 1.50
N GLU A 171 25.07 3.11 0.52
CA GLU A 171 23.84 2.32 0.66
C GLU A 171 22.61 3.13 1.09
N GLU A 172 22.70 4.47 1.04
CA GLU A 172 21.60 5.39 1.32
C GLU A 172 20.76 5.65 0.06
N TRP A 173 19.47 5.87 0.26
CA TRP A 173 18.48 6.12 -0.79
C TRP A 173 18.18 7.60 -0.98
N TYR A 174 18.10 8.05 -2.23
CA TYR A 174 17.89 9.46 -2.55
C TYR A 174 16.85 9.67 -3.65
N HIS A 175 16.01 10.70 -3.48
CA HIS A 175 15.26 11.24 -4.60
C HIS A 175 16.22 11.97 -5.55
N PRO A 176 16.17 11.72 -6.87
CA PRO A 176 17.01 12.43 -7.84
C PRO A 176 16.94 13.95 -7.69
N GLN A 177 15.73 14.49 -7.49
CA GLN A 177 15.49 15.93 -7.36
C GLN A 177 16.13 16.53 -6.11
N CYS A 178 16.20 15.79 -4.99
CA CYS A 178 16.87 16.25 -3.77
C CYS A 178 18.39 16.38 -3.96
N LEU A 179 18.97 15.63 -4.89
CA LEU A 179 20.37 15.73 -5.31
C LEU A 179 20.58 16.66 -6.53
N ARG A 180 19.52 17.32 -7.01
CA ARG A 180 19.51 18.12 -8.25
C ARG A 180 19.92 17.33 -9.50
N LEU A 181 19.57 16.05 -9.51
CA LEU A 181 19.77 15.14 -10.64
C LEU A 181 18.49 15.03 -11.46
N ALA A 182 18.66 14.73 -12.75
CA ALA A 182 17.55 14.36 -13.62
C ALA A 182 17.09 12.92 -13.32
N GLN A 183 15.84 12.60 -13.66
CA GLN A 183 15.23 11.29 -13.36
C GLN A 183 15.87 10.12 -14.12
N ASN A 184 16.66 10.38 -15.17
CA ASN A 184 17.33 9.32 -15.93
C ASN A 184 18.29 8.49 -15.06
N VAL A 185 18.79 9.03 -13.94
CA VAL A 185 19.62 8.30 -12.98
C VAL A 185 18.95 7.05 -12.43
N LEU A 186 17.61 7.01 -12.41
CA LEU A 186 16.83 5.84 -11.97
C LEU A 186 16.96 4.63 -12.90
N ARG A 187 17.54 4.81 -14.10
CA ARG A 187 17.77 3.76 -15.09
C ARG A 187 19.23 3.31 -15.16
N GLU A 188 20.10 3.89 -14.34
CA GLU A 188 21.52 3.53 -14.29
C GLU A 188 21.71 2.33 -13.37
N ASP A 189 22.55 1.38 -13.79
CA ASP A 189 22.86 0.17 -13.00
C ASP A 189 23.73 0.49 -11.77
N HIS A 190 24.51 1.57 -11.86
CA HIS A 190 25.42 2.02 -10.81
C HIS A 190 25.22 3.50 -10.54
N PHE A 191 25.16 3.85 -9.25
CA PHE A 191 25.01 5.23 -8.83
C PHE A 191 25.88 5.52 -7.61
N THR A 192 26.70 6.58 -7.69
CA THR A 192 27.39 7.13 -6.51
C THR A 192 26.95 8.56 -6.27
N CYS A 193 26.48 8.84 -5.04
CA CYS A 193 25.95 10.15 -4.69
C CYS A 193 27.05 11.25 -4.72
N PRO A 194 26.67 12.53 -4.91
CA PRO A 194 27.61 13.64 -4.97
C PRO A 194 28.58 13.70 -3.77
N THR A 195 28.07 13.46 -2.57
CA THR A 195 28.88 13.44 -1.34
C THR A 195 29.96 12.36 -1.36
N CYS A 196 29.63 11.15 -1.85
CA CYS A 196 30.60 10.07 -1.96
C CYS A 196 31.61 10.31 -3.09
N ASN A 197 31.18 10.85 -4.23
CA ASN A 197 32.08 11.25 -5.31
C ASN A 197 33.12 12.27 -4.84
N GLU A 198 32.70 13.31 -4.12
CA GLU A 198 33.61 14.31 -3.57
C GLU A 198 34.62 13.71 -2.57
N ARG A 199 34.18 12.78 -1.72
CA ARG A 199 35.06 12.08 -0.78
C ARG A 199 36.10 11.23 -1.50
N GLN A 200 35.72 10.56 -2.58
CA GLN A 200 36.64 9.75 -3.38
C GLN A 200 37.65 10.60 -4.16
N ALA A 201 37.22 11.73 -4.73
CA ALA A 201 38.10 12.66 -5.42
C ALA A 201 39.17 13.29 -4.51
N LYS A 202 38.87 13.42 -3.21
CA LYS A 202 39.79 13.94 -2.19
C LYS A 202 40.74 12.88 -1.62
N LYS A 203 40.59 11.59 -1.95
CA LYS A 203 41.56 10.57 -1.52
C LYS A 203 42.87 10.79 -2.28
N PRO A 204 44.03 10.95 -1.60
CA PRO A 204 45.30 11.01 -2.30
C PRO A 204 45.48 9.72 -3.09
N ARG A 205 45.75 9.84 -4.40
CA ARG A 205 46.14 8.69 -5.23
C ARG A 205 47.34 8.05 -4.54
N ALA A 206 47.18 6.81 -4.06
CA ALA A 206 48.32 5.99 -3.69
C ALA A 206 49.28 6.00 -4.89
N ALA A 207 50.53 6.42 -4.65
CA ALA A 207 51.54 6.47 -5.68
C ALA A 207 51.60 5.10 -6.36
N ALA A 208 51.35 5.07 -7.67
CA ALA A 208 51.67 3.92 -8.49
C ALA A 208 53.18 3.70 -8.34
N SER A 209 53.57 2.70 -7.55
CA SER A 209 54.95 2.24 -7.49
C SER A 209 55.29 1.54 -8.80
N GLY A 210 55.63 2.35 -9.81
CA GLY A 210 56.37 1.90 -10.98
C GLY A 210 57.82 1.65 -10.56
N GLY A 211 58.21 0.39 -10.52
CA GLY A 211 59.58 -0.07 -10.29
C GLY A 211 59.92 -1.18 -11.26
N VAL A 212 60.70 -0.81 -12.27
CA VAL A 212 61.17 -1.57 -13.43
C VAL A 212 61.95 -2.86 -13.13
N THR A 213 61.82 -3.78 -14.09
CA THR A 213 62.56 -5.01 -14.42
C THR A 213 64.02 -5.17 -13.96
N ALA A 214 64.38 -6.41 -13.61
CA ALA A 214 65.69 -6.98 -13.95
C ALA A 214 65.55 -8.48 -14.27
N ALA A 215 66.00 -8.88 -15.46
CA ALA A 215 66.13 -10.26 -15.92
C ALA A 215 67.60 -10.70 -15.84
N ALA A 216 67.85 -11.95 -15.43
CA ALA A 216 68.98 -12.82 -15.79
C ALA A 216 68.76 -14.18 -15.06
N ALA A 217 68.39 -15.27 -15.73
CA ALA A 217 69.21 -16.18 -16.55
C ALA A 217 70.07 -17.18 -15.75
N ALA A 218 69.56 -18.41 -15.71
CA ALA A 218 70.22 -19.69 -16.05
C ALA A 218 71.17 -20.42 -15.06
N THR A 219 70.93 -21.74 -15.00
CA THR A 219 71.90 -22.87 -15.19
C THR A 219 72.01 -23.88 -14.01
N THR A 220 71.27 -24.98 -14.16
CA THR A 220 71.64 -26.43 -14.05
C THR A 220 72.12 -27.14 -12.76
N VAL A 221 71.44 -28.28 -12.55
CA VAL A 221 71.93 -29.68 -12.36
C VAL A 221 72.41 -30.11 -10.96
N ALA A 222 71.65 -31.00 -10.33
CA ALA A 222 71.91 -32.45 -10.29
C ALA A 222 70.60 -33.22 -10.08
#